data_AF-A0A7R6PR19-F1
#
_entry.id   AF-A0A7R6PR19-F1
#
_cell.length_a   1.000
_cell.length_b   1.000
_cell.length_c   1.000
_cell.angle_alpha   90.00
_cell.angle_beta   90.00
_cell.angle_gamma   90.00
#
_symmetry.space_group_name_H-M   'P 1'
#
loop_
_entity.id
_entity.type
_entity.pdbx_description
1 polymer ?
#
loop_
_entity_poly.entity_id
_entity_poly.type
_entity_poly.pdbx_seq_one_letter_code
_entity_poly.pdbx_strand_id
1 'polypeptide(L)'
;MRRFWLGLLLAVLVGVFYGWLYGPEWLESWNETNQQVVEQQKREGAEAGQQTDQQGCLSTALQRVESCKESEYRCTVNGGAFLKACWNESLPSEGFCGQVPAYNESATSDDKAWVKEQCSELGMLAKGCRLLIRQQQKLCSQ
;
A
#
# COMPACT_ATOMS: atom_id res chain seq x y z
N MET A 1 -29.37 -14.34 33.00
CA MET A 1 -27.92 -14.46 32.69
C MET A 1 -27.62 -15.71 31.84
N ARG A 2 -27.79 -16.95 32.32
CA ARG A 2 -27.44 -18.18 31.56
C ARG A 2 -28.10 -18.31 30.17
N ARG A 3 -29.39 -17.98 30.05
CA ARG A 3 -30.14 -18.05 28.77
C ARG A 3 -29.66 -17.03 27.73
N PHE A 4 -29.20 -15.86 28.19
CA PHE A 4 -28.64 -14.82 27.32
C PHE A 4 -27.30 -15.27 26.72
N TRP A 5 -26.41 -15.82 27.55
CA TRP A 5 -25.14 -16.38 27.10
C TRP A 5 -25.32 -17.56 26.15
N LEU A 6 -26.30 -18.43 26.39
CA LEU A 6 -26.63 -19.52 25.47
C LEU A 6 -27.14 -18.99 24.11
N GLY A 7 -27.99 -17.97 24.12
CA GLY A 7 -28.45 -17.32 22.89
C GLY A 7 -27.31 -16.66 22.11
N LEU A 8 -26.40 -15.97 22.81
CA LEU A 8 -25.22 -15.34 22.19
C LEU A 8 -24.25 -16.37 21.61
N LEU A 9 -24.01 -17.47 22.33
CA LEU A 9 -23.18 -18.57 21.84
C LEU A 9 -23.80 -19.21 20.60
N LEU A 10 -25.11 -19.44 20.60
CA LEU A 10 -25.81 -20.03 19.45
C LEU A 10 -25.78 -19.09 18.23
N ALA A 11 -25.92 -17.78 18.44
CA ALA A 11 -25.76 -16.78 17.38
C ALA A 11 -24.34 -16.77 16.78
N VAL A 12 -23.30 -16.84 17.62
CA VAL A 12 -21.91 -16.93 17.16
C VAL A 12 -21.68 -18.22 16.36
N LEU A 13 -22.18 -19.36 16.84
CA LEU A 13 -22.05 -20.64 16.14
C LEU A 13 -22.72 -20.62 14.76
N VAL A 14 -23.91 -20.04 14.66
CA VAL A 14 -24.61 -19.88 13.37
C VAL A 14 -23.80 -18.96 12.44
N GLY A 15 -23.27 -17.84 12.94
CA GLY A 15 -22.44 -16.93 12.16
C GLY A 15 -21.17 -17.59 11.62
N VAL A 16 -20.46 -18.36 12.47
CA VAL A 16 -19.26 -19.12 12.06
C VAL A 16 -19.61 -20.19 11.04
N PHE A 17 -20.68 -20.94 11.25
CA PHE A 17 -21.12 -21.99 10.32
C PHE A 17 -21.48 -21.42 8.95
N TYR A 18 -22.21 -20.29 8.92
CA TYR A 18 -22.55 -19.60 7.69
C TYR A 18 -21.30 -19.04 6.98
N GLY A 19 -20.39 -18.41 7.73
CA GLY A 19 -19.12 -17.91 7.19
C GLY A 19 -18.23 -19.03 6.63
N TRP A 20 -18.26 -20.22 7.22
CA TRP A 20 -17.53 -21.38 6.70
C TRP A 20 -18.14 -21.91 5.40
N LEU A 21 -19.46 -21.94 5.29
CA LEU A 21 -20.16 -22.48 4.12
C LEU A 21 -20.03 -21.58 2.89
N TYR A 22 -20.10 -20.26 3.06
CA TYR A 22 -20.06 -19.28 1.97
C TYR A 22 -18.71 -18.54 1.84
N GLY A 23 -17.78 -18.79 2.77
CA GLY A 23 -16.46 -18.17 2.81
C GLY A 23 -15.63 -18.40 1.54
N PRO A 24 -15.55 -19.61 0.98
CA PRO A 24 -14.70 -19.89 -0.18
C PRO A 24 -15.03 -19.05 -1.42
N GLU A 25 -16.30 -19.02 -1.84
CA GLU A 25 -16.73 -18.27 -3.03
C GLU A 25 -16.54 -16.76 -2.86
N TRP A 26 -16.88 -16.23 -1.67
CA TRP A 26 -16.66 -14.82 -1.37
C TRP A 26 -15.16 -14.46 -1.37
N LEU A 27 -14.32 -15.30 -0.78
CA LEU A 27 -12.88 -15.08 -0.71
C LEU A 27 -12.24 -15.12 -2.10
N GLU A 28 -12.64 -16.09 -2.93
CA GLU A 28 -12.13 -16.23 -4.31
C GLU A 28 -12.50 -15.01 -5.15
N SER A 29 -13.79 -14.62 -5.18
CA SER A 29 -14.25 -13.44 -5.92
C SER A 29 -13.58 -12.14 -5.41
N TRP A 30 -13.42 -12.02 -4.09
CA TRP A 30 -12.71 -10.89 -3.49
C TRP A 30 -11.24 -10.87 -3.92
N ASN A 31 -10.55 -12.01 -3.90
CA ASN A 31 -9.16 -12.11 -4.35
C ASN A 31 -9.00 -11.75 -5.83
N GLU A 32 -9.86 -12.29 -6.71
CA GLU A 32 -9.85 -11.97 -8.13
C GLU A 32 -10.03 -10.47 -8.38
N THR A 33 -11.02 -9.86 -7.72
CA THR A 33 -11.30 -8.42 -7.86
C THR A 33 -10.10 -7.58 -7.40
N ASN A 34 -9.51 -7.90 -6.24
CA ASN A 34 -8.35 -7.16 -5.74
C ASN A 34 -7.12 -7.37 -6.62
N GLN A 35 -6.92 -8.59 -7.14
CA GLN A 35 -5.83 -8.87 -8.07
C GLN A 35 -5.97 -8.07 -9.35
N GLN A 36 -7.16 -8.01 -9.95
CA GLN A 36 -7.42 -7.20 -11.14
C GLN A 36 -7.15 -5.71 -10.90
N VAL A 37 -7.56 -5.17 -9.74
CA VAL A 37 -7.28 -3.79 -9.36
C VAL A 37 -5.77 -3.56 -9.25
N VAL A 38 -5.03 -4.44 -8.57
CA VAL A 38 -3.57 -4.31 -8.43
C VAL A 38 -2.85 -4.43 -9.78
N GLU A 39 -3.26 -5.36 -10.64
CA GLU A 39 -2.70 -5.49 -11.99
C GLU A 39 -2.98 -4.24 -12.84
N GLN A 40 -4.15 -3.63 -12.67
CA GLN A 40 -4.44 -2.35 -13.30
C GLN A 40 -3.49 -1.24 -12.82
N GLN A 41 -3.22 -1.16 -11.52
CA GLN A 41 -2.26 -0.19 -10.98
C GLN A 41 -0.83 -0.42 -11.49
N LYS A 42 -0.42 -1.68 -11.67
CA LYS A 42 0.88 -2.01 -12.25
C LYS A 42 0.97 -1.55 -13.71
N ARG A 43 -0.07 -1.79 -14.52
CA ARG A 43 -0.10 -1.34 -15.91
C ARG A 43 -0.02 0.18 -16.02
N GLU A 44 -0.86 0.90 -15.26
CA GLU A 44 -0.82 2.37 -15.20
C GLU A 44 0.54 2.89 -14.72
N GLY A 45 1.16 2.22 -13.75
CA GLY A 45 2.50 2.54 -13.28
C GLY A 45 3.53 2.40 -14.39
N ALA A 46 3.58 1.25 -15.04
CA ALA A 46 4.51 0.98 -16.14
C ALA A 46 4.39 2.00 -17.29
N GLU A 47 3.16 2.31 -17.71
CA GLU A 47 2.88 3.32 -18.75
C GLU A 47 3.34 4.72 -18.33
N ALA A 48 3.17 5.09 -17.06
CA ALA A 48 3.66 6.35 -16.53
C ALA A 48 5.20 6.38 -16.46
N GLY A 49 5.82 5.28 -16.07
CA GLY A 49 7.28 5.13 -15.97
C GLY A 49 7.98 5.45 -17.29
N GLN A 50 7.45 4.97 -18.41
CA GLN A 50 8.00 5.24 -19.75
C GLN A 50 8.04 6.73 -20.13
N GLN A 51 7.33 7.59 -19.41
CA GLN A 51 7.18 9.01 -19.69
C GLN A 51 7.87 9.90 -18.63
N THR A 52 8.51 9.30 -17.62
CA THR A 52 9.05 10.04 -16.48
C THR A 52 10.30 9.38 -15.89
N ASP A 53 10.82 9.97 -14.82
CA ASP A 53 11.94 9.45 -14.06
C ASP A 53 11.50 8.95 -12.68
N GLN A 54 12.43 8.39 -11.92
CA GLN A 54 12.18 7.85 -10.59
C GLN A 54 11.52 8.87 -9.63
N GLN A 55 11.93 10.14 -9.71
CA GLN A 55 11.34 11.24 -8.94
C GLN A 55 9.89 11.53 -9.37
N GLY A 56 9.62 11.54 -10.67
CA GLY A 56 8.26 11.68 -11.21
C GLY A 56 7.35 10.53 -10.80
N CYS A 57 7.87 9.29 -10.77
CA CYS A 57 7.14 8.13 -10.26
C CYS A 57 6.76 8.27 -8.79
N LEU A 58 7.70 8.67 -7.92
CA LEU A 58 7.44 8.89 -6.51
C LEU A 58 6.40 10.01 -6.30
N SER A 59 6.58 11.14 -6.97
CA SER A 59 5.67 12.29 -6.89
C SER A 59 4.25 11.91 -7.29
N THR A 60 4.11 11.21 -8.42
CA THR A 60 2.80 10.75 -8.92
C THR A 60 2.16 9.75 -7.96
N ALA A 61 2.92 8.80 -7.41
CA ALA A 61 2.40 7.85 -6.44
C ALA A 61 1.91 8.55 -5.16
N LEU A 62 2.67 9.51 -4.65
CA LEU A 62 2.31 10.32 -3.48
C LEU A 62 1.00 11.07 -3.71
N GLN A 63 0.86 11.75 -4.86
CA GLN A 63 -0.36 12.46 -5.23
C GLN A 63 -1.57 11.51 -5.35
N ARG A 64 -1.37 10.32 -5.93
CA ARG A 64 -2.43 9.30 -6.05
C ARG A 64 -2.92 8.83 -4.69
N VAL A 65 -2.01 8.59 -3.75
CA VAL A 65 -2.37 8.15 -2.40
C VAL A 65 -3.05 9.25 -1.60
N GLU A 66 -2.62 10.51 -1.75
CA GLU A 66 -3.22 11.66 -1.07
C GLU A 66 -4.64 11.99 -1.58
N SER A 67 -4.86 11.89 -2.88
CA SER A 67 -6.16 12.16 -3.50
C SER A 67 -7.14 10.98 -3.43
N CYS A 68 -6.68 9.81 -2.99
CA CYS A 68 -7.48 8.60 -2.90
C CYS A 68 -8.56 8.69 -1.82
N LYS A 69 -9.80 8.36 -2.19
CA LYS A 69 -10.99 8.40 -1.32
C LYS A 69 -11.46 7.03 -0.86
N GLU A 70 -10.70 5.98 -1.17
CA GLU A 70 -11.02 4.60 -0.79
C GLU A 70 -10.57 4.30 0.66
N SER A 71 -10.57 3.03 1.06
CA SER A 71 -9.98 2.65 2.33
C SER A 71 -8.48 2.90 2.33
N GLU A 72 -7.92 3.26 3.49
CA GLU A 72 -6.49 3.49 3.67
C GLU A 72 -5.64 2.34 3.07
N TYR A 73 -6.05 1.10 3.35
CA TYR A 73 -5.45 -0.10 2.79
C TYR A 73 -5.43 -0.11 1.26
N ARG A 74 -6.57 0.17 0.61
CA ARG A 74 -6.64 0.16 -0.86
C ARG A 74 -5.79 1.26 -1.45
N CYS A 75 -5.85 2.47 -0.89
CA CYS A 75 -5.04 3.60 -1.36
C CYS A 75 -3.55 3.27 -1.33
N THR A 76 -3.05 2.70 -0.23
CA THR A 76 -1.61 2.44 -0.05
C THR A 76 -1.12 1.23 -0.85
N VAL A 77 -1.91 0.15 -0.93
CA VAL A 77 -1.59 -1.01 -1.76
C VAL A 77 -1.54 -0.62 -3.23
N ASN A 78 -2.55 0.13 -3.70
CA ASN A 78 -2.63 0.57 -5.09
C ASN A 78 -1.51 1.56 -5.43
N GLY A 79 -1.27 2.55 -4.56
CA GLY A 79 -0.18 3.51 -4.73
C GLY A 79 1.19 2.84 -4.77
N GLY A 80 1.42 1.82 -3.92
CA GLY A 80 2.67 1.08 -3.91
C GLY A 80 2.86 0.16 -5.13
N ALA A 81 1.79 -0.50 -5.59
CA ALA A 81 1.82 -1.28 -6.81
C ALA A 81 2.16 -0.42 -8.04
N PHE A 82 1.50 0.75 -8.13
CA PHE A 82 1.79 1.77 -9.14
C PHE A 82 3.25 2.24 -9.06
N LEU A 83 3.72 2.66 -7.88
CA LEU A 83 5.09 3.18 -7.70
C LEU A 83 6.14 2.18 -8.16
N LYS A 84 6.01 0.91 -7.76
CA LYS A 84 6.98 -0.13 -8.14
C LYS A 84 7.04 -0.33 -9.65
N ALA A 85 5.88 -0.40 -10.30
CA ALA A 85 5.83 -0.59 -11.75
C ALA A 85 6.36 0.62 -12.51
N CYS A 86 5.99 1.82 -12.08
CA CYS A 86 6.52 3.07 -12.63
C CYS A 86 8.05 3.14 -12.51
N TRP A 87 8.56 2.86 -11.31
CA TRP A 87 10.00 2.85 -11.05
C TRP A 87 10.78 1.96 -12.03
N ASN A 88 10.29 0.74 -12.25
CA ASN A 88 10.96 -0.26 -13.07
C ASN A 88 11.05 0.14 -14.55
N GLU A 89 10.12 0.96 -15.04
CA GLU A 89 10.04 1.39 -16.43
C GLU A 89 10.54 2.84 -16.63
N SER A 90 10.89 3.54 -15.53
CA SER A 90 11.30 4.94 -15.54
C SER A 90 12.79 5.14 -15.78
N LEU A 91 13.14 6.34 -16.24
CA LEU A 91 14.53 6.77 -16.29
C LEU A 91 15.08 6.98 -14.87
N PRO A 92 16.38 6.71 -14.62
CA PRO A 92 17.01 7.06 -13.36
C PRO A 92 16.97 8.57 -13.12
N SER A 93 16.71 8.98 -11.88
CA SER A 93 16.86 10.36 -11.45
C SER A 93 18.23 10.57 -10.81
N GLU A 94 18.95 11.61 -11.22
CA GLU A 94 20.28 11.90 -10.67
C GLU A 94 20.20 12.19 -9.16
N GLY A 95 21.03 11.50 -8.37
CA GLY A 95 21.13 11.73 -6.92
C GLY A 95 19.91 11.30 -6.08
N PHE A 96 18.87 10.71 -6.68
CA PHE A 96 17.60 10.43 -6.01
C PHE A 96 17.73 9.53 -4.77
N CYS A 97 18.60 8.53 -4.83
CA CYS A 97 18.87 7.62 -3.69
C CYS A 97 20.02 8.09 -2.79
N GLY A 98 20.69 9.22 -3.09
CA GLY A 98 21.93 9.62 -2.43
C GLY A 98 21.79 9.96 -0.95
N GLN A 99 20.60 10.40 -0.52
CA GLN A 99 20.28 10.72 0.88
C GLN A 99 19.24 9.77 1.49
N VAL A 100 18.89 8.70 0.79
CA VAL A 100 17.89 7.73 1.27
C VAL A 100 18.61 6.69 2.14
N PRO A 101 18.25 6.57 3.44
CA PRO A 101 18.90 5.58 4.30
C PRO A 101 18.53 4.16 3.88
N ALA A 102 19.44 3.23 4.17
CA ALA A 102 19.29 1.82 3.82
C ALA A 102 18.01 1.21 4.39
N TYR A 103 17.35 0.36 3.62
CA TYR A 103 16.12 -0.30 4.03
C TYR A 103 16.38 -1.41 5.05
N ASN A 104 15.75 -1.30 6.22
CA ASN A 104 15.60 -2.40 7.18
C ASN A 104 14.20 -3.02 7.07
N GLU A 105 14.15 -4.36 7.03
CA GLU A 105 12.87 -5.11 7.01
C GLU A 105 12.03 -4.77 8.24
N SER A 106 12.65 -4.82 9.42
CA SER A 106 12.10 -4.26 10.64
C SER A 106 12.51 -2.80 10.78
N ALA A 107 11.56 -1.88 10.60
CA ALA A 107 11.83 -0.44 10.71
C ALA A 107 12.38 -0.08 12.10
N THR A 108 13.60 0.46 12.12
CA THR A 108 14.28 0.99 13.31
C THR A 108 13.61 2.27 13.82
N SER A 109 14.05 2.81 14.95
CA SER A 109 13.64 4.15 15.41
C SER A 109 13.97 5.21 14.37
N ASP A 110 15.15 5.10 13.77
CA ASP A 110 15.71 6.10 12.87
C ASP A 110 15.00 6.07 11.52
N ASP A 111 14.66 4.87 11.03
CA ASP A 111 13.79 4.70 9.85
C ASP A 111 12.45 5.42 10.06
N LYS A 112 11.82 5.21 11.22
CA LYS A 112 10.52 5.84 11.52
C LYS A 112 10.64 7.35 11.64
N ALA A 113 11.72 7.85 12.22
CA ALA A 113 11.99 9.28 12.36
C ALA A 113 12.20 9.94 10.99
N TRP A 114 13.08 9.36 10.16
CA TRP A 114 13.36 9.85 8.82
C TRP A 114 12.10 9.85 7.94
N VAL A 115 11.36 8.74 7.88
CA VAL A 115 10.11 8.66 7.10
C VAL A 115 9.10 9.72 7.59
N LYS A 116 9.00 9.96 8.90
CA LYS A 116 8.11 10.98 9.46
C LYS A 116 8.54 12.38 9.02
N GLU A 117 9.84 12.68 9.05
CA GLU A 117 10.40 13.95 8.61
C GLU A 117 10.12 14.20 7.13
N GLN A 118 10.42 13.24 6.26
CA GLN A 118 10.15 13.33 4.82
C GLN A 118 8.68 13.63 4.52
N CYS A 119 7.75 12.93 5.19
CA CYS A 119 6.32 13.21 5.01
C CYS A 119 5.91 14.59 5.55
N SER A 120 6.58 15.10 6.58
CA SER A 120 6.36 16.44 7.11
C SER A 120 6.86 17.51 6.14
N GLU A 121 8.03 17.32 5.52
CA GLU A 121 8.60 18.22 4.52
C GLU A 121 7.72 18.32 3.27
N LEU A 122 7.12 17.19 2.87
CA LEU A 122 6.15 17.12 1.77
C LEU A 122 4.78 17.74 2.12
N GLY A 123 4.53 18.10 3.38
CA GLY A 123 3.24 18.63 3.83
C GLY A 123 2.08 17.63 3.75
N MET A 124 2.38 16.33 3.67
CA MET A 124 1.40 15.28 3.40
C MET A 124 0.83 14.62 4.66
N LEU A 125 -0.38 14.08 4.54
CA LEU A 125 -0.96 13.23 5.58
C LEU A 125 -0.09 11.99 5.82
N ALA A 126 0.21 11.75 7.09
CA ALA A 126 1.30 10.86 7.48
C ALA A 126 1.11 9.41 7.04
N LYS A 127 -0.11 8.87 6.99
CA LYS A 127 -0.32 7.43 6.84
C LYS A 127 0.03 6.90 5.44
N GLY A 128 -0.47 7.56 4.39
CA GLY A 128 -0.21 7.17 3.01
C GLY A 128 1.23 7.45 2.57
N CYS A 129 1.73 8.62 2.92
CA CYS A 129 3.10 9.02 2.61
C CYS A 129 4.14 8.07 3.24
N ARG A 130 3.97 7.69 4.53
CA ARG A 130 4.96 6.84 5.23
C ARG A 130 5.22 5.52 4.50
N LEU A 131 4.19 4.92 3.90
CA LEU A 131 4.34 3.65 3.19
C LEU A 131 5.07 3.83 1.87
N LEU A 132 4.79 4.89 1.12
CA LEU A 132 5.48 5.17 -0.15
C LEU A 132 6.96 5.56 0.07
N ILE A 133 7.25 6.35 1.11
CA ILE A 133 8.62 6.69 1.47
C ILE A 133 9.39 5.45 1.98
N ARG A 134 8.75 4.56 2.74
CA ARG A 134 9.35 3.24 3.08
C ARG A 134 9.63 2.40 1.83
N GLN A 135 8.77 2.48 0.83
CA GLN A 135 8.97 1.79 -0.45
C GLN A 135 10.12 2.41 -1.26
N GLN A 136 10.28 3.74 -1.23
CA GLN A 136 11.45 4.42 -1.80
C GLN A 136 12.75 3.88 -1.17
N GLN A 137 12.83 3.76 0.16
CA GLN A 137 14.01 3.15 0.81
C GLN A 137 14.31 1.77 0.26
N LYS A 138 13.28 0.94 0.10
CA LYS A 138 13.42 -0.43 -0.42
C LYS A 138 13.88 -0.45 -1.89
N LEU A 139 13.37 0.45 -2.73
CA LEU A 139 13.76 0.56 -4.14
C LEU A 139 15.19 1.08 -4.27
N CYS A 140 15.59 2.03 -3.44
CA CYS A 140 16.97 2.55 -3.39
C CYS A 140 18.00 1.59 -2.78
N SER A 141 17.56 0.52 -2.11
CA SER A 141 18.43 -0.49 -1.50
C SER A 141 18.53 -1.78 -2.33
N GLN A 142 17.99 -1.79 -3.55
CA GLN A 142 18.04 -2.91 -4.50
C GLN A 142 19.19 -2.77 -5.50
#